data_AF-A0A1Y4E7R3-F1
#
_entry.id   AF-A0A1Y4E7R3-F1
#
_cell.length_a   1.000
_cell.length_b   1.000
_cell.length_c   1.000
_cell.angle_alpha   90.00
_cell.angle_beta   90.00
_cell.angle_gamma   90.00
#
_symmetry.space_group_name_H-M   'P 1'
#
loop_
_entity.id
_entity.type
_entity.pdbx_description
1 polymer ?
#
loop_
_entity_poly.entity_id
_entity_poly.type
_entity_poly.pdbx_seq_one_letter_code
_entity_poly.pdbx_strand_id
1 'polypeptide(L)'
;MSRKQDRKKRRQRAHEEIRLKDHPEHTTKFYYDEQLVRGARVNRFMYVRYMSAFIFFLNLSWFVLILSVGSWGSVVPLFNALTAGIALVECMVGVARDYEELKYAGKLYLVSIAVTALVAVFTLVAGREMFFPFLTLPVYGAIFCLICIAAELLVLRRLKKMHDHTDKRYARYAKVSAEASNIS
;
A
#
# COMPACT_ATOMS: atom_id res chain seq x y z
N MET A 1 -37.52 -46.04 19.89
CA MET A 1 -37.41 -44.65 20.41
C MET A 1 -38.42 -43.76 19.68
N SER A 2 -39.20 -42.97 20.41
CA SER A 2 -40.32 -42.19 19.86
C SER A 2 -39.85 -40.91 19.17
N ARG A 3 -40.34 -40.61 17.95
CA ARG A 3 -40.03 -39.41 17.14
C ARG A 3 -40.14 -38.08 17.93
N LYS A 4 -40.94 -38.05 19.01
CA LYS A 4 -41.08 -36.88 19.89
C LYS A 4 -39.86 -36.65 20.79
N GLN A 5 -39.22 -37.71 21.30
CA GLN A 5 -38.00 -37.57 22.12
C GLN A 5 -36.82 -37.08 21.29
N ASP A 6 -36.73 -37.53 20.04
CA ASP A 6 -35.65 -37.16 19.15
C ASP A 6 -35.73 -35.69 18.71
N ARG A 7 -36.94 -35.18 18.44
CA ARG A 7 -37.19 -33.75 18.20
C ARG A 7 -36.82 -32.87 19.39
N LYS A 8 -37.11 -33.33 20.63
CA LYS A 8 -36.80 -32.58 21.84
C LYS A 8 -35.28 -32.50 22.08
N LYS A 9 -34.56 -33.59 21.84
CA LYS A 9 -33.10 -33.66 21.92
C LYS A 9 -32.41 -32.77 20.86
N ARG A 10 -32.95 -32.71 19.64
CA ARG A 10 -32.45 -31.79 18.59
C ARG A 10 -32.65 -30.32 18.96
N ARG A 11 -33.80 -29.95 19.53
CA ARG A 11 -34.06 -28.58 20.00
C ARG A 11 -33.14 -28.16 21.14
N GLN A 12 -32.85 -29.08 22.07
CA GLN A 12 -31.92 -28.80 23.16
C GLN A 12 -30.49 -28.57 22.67
N ARG A 13 -29.99 -29.39 21.72
CA ARG A 13 -28.67 -29.18 21.12
C ARG A 13 -28.57 -27.84 20.38
N ALA A 14 -29.59 -27.48 19.60
CA ALA A 14 -29.61 -26.19 18.91
C ALA A 14 -29.60 -25.00 19.89
N HIS A 15 -30.33 -25.10 21.01
CA HIS A 15 -30.30 -24.07 22.05
C HIS A 15 -28.97 -23.97 22.78
N GLU A 16 -28.30 -25.11 22.99
CA GLU A 16 -27.00 -25.19 23.65
C GLU A 16 -25.90 -24.63 22.73
N GLU A 17 -25.95 -24.92 21.43
CA GLU A 17 -25.08 -24.31 20.42
C GLU A 17 -25.24 -22.79 20.35
N ILE A 18 -26.49 -22.28 20.35
CA ILE A 18 -26.74 -20.83 20.39
C ILE A 18 -26.18 -20.20 21.67
N ARG A 19 -26.35 -20.87 22.82
CA ARG A 19 -25.84 -20.39 24.11
C ARG A 19 -24.31 -20.39 24.19
N LEU A 20 -23.66 -21.38 23.58
CA LEU A 20 -22.21 -21.45 23.43
C LEU A 20 -21.66 -20.38 22.48
N LYS A 21 -22.44 -19.99 21.46
CA LYS A 21 -22.09 -18.92 20.53
C LYS A 21 -22.19 -17.53 21.16
N ASP A 22 -23.17 -17.33 22.05
CA ASP A 22 -23.36 -16.11 22.85
C ASP A 22 -22.49 -16.07 24.12
N HIS A 23 -21.67 -17.09 24.38
CA HIS A 23 -20.79 -17.08 25.56
C HIS A 23 -19.79 -15.90 25.44
N PRO A 24 -19.57 -15.14 26.53
CA PRO A 24 -18.75 -13.91 26.51
C PRO A 24 -17.31 -14.15 26.05
N GLU A 25 -16.76 -15.34 26.24
CA GLU A 25 -15.43 -15.73 25.75
C GLU A 25 -15.41 -15.94 24.22
N HIS A 26 -16.50 -16.42 23.64
CA HIS A 26 -16.58 -16.68 22.20
C HIS A 26 -16.80 -15.39 21.40
N THR A 27 -17.61 -14.48 21.94
CA THR A 27 -17.84 -13.14 21.37
C THR A 27 -16.59 -12.27 21.48
N THR A 28 -15.92 -12.23 22.64
CA THR A 28 -14.66 -11.49 22.79
C THR A 28 -13.58 -11.99 21.83
N LYS A 29 -13.41 -13.31 21.71
CA LYS A 29 -12.43 -13.89 20.76
C LYS A 29 -12.72 -13.51 19.31
N PHE A 30 -13.99 -13.51 18.90
CA PHE A 30 -14.42 -13.03 17.58
C PHE A 30 -14.06 -11.55 17.36
N TYR A 31 -14.34 -10.67 18.33
CA TYR A 31 -13.95 -9.25 18.24
C TYR A 31 -12.43 -9.04 18.20
N TYR A 32 -11.66 -9.82 18.97
CA TYR A 32 -10.21 -9.79 18.92
C TYR A 32 -9.69 -10.21 17.54
N ASP A 33 -10.23 -11.28 16.96
CA ASP A 33 -9.84 -11.74 15.63
C ASP A 33 -10.20 -10.70 14.54
N GLU A 34 -11.39 -10.09 14.61
CA GLU A 34 -11.76 -8.99 13.71
C GLU A 34 -10.83 -7.77 13.84
N GLN A 35 -10.46 -7.39 15.06
CA GLN A 35 -9.53 -6.29 15.31
C GLN A 35 -8.11 -6.61 14.82
N LEU A 36 -7.64 -7.84 15.00
CA LEU A 36 -6.35 -8.30 14.48
C LEU A 36 -6.35 -8.29 12.94
N VAL A 37 -7.44 -8.70 12.31
CA VAL A 37 -7.63 -8.65 10.85
C VAL A 37 -7.61 -7.20 10.35
N ARG A 38 -8.39 -6.31 10.98
CA ARG A 38 -8.39 -4.87 10.64
C ARG A 38 -7.03 -4.22 10.84
N GLY A 39 -6.40 -4.44 11.99
CA GLY A 39 -5.09 -3.88 12.32
C GLY A 39 -4.01 -4.33 11.34
N ALA A 40 -4.05 -5.60 10.91
CA ALA A 40 -3.08 -6.11 9.96
C ALA A 40 -3.34 -5.65 8.52
N ARG A 41 -4.61 -5.41 8.12
CA ARG A 41 -4.97 -4.72 6.86
C ARG A 41 -4.44 -3.29 6.85
N VAL A 42 -4.65 -2.53 7.92
CA VAL A 42 -4.11 -1.17 8.08
C VAL A 42 -2.58 -1.17 8.01
N ASN A 43 -1.93 -2.11 8.70
CA ASN A 43 -0.47 -2.25 8.70
C ASN A 43 0.10 -2.57 7.31
N ARG A 44 -0.64 -3.27 6.46
CA ARG A 44 -0.25 -3.56 5.08
C ARG A 44 -0.19 -2.28 4.25
N PHE A 45 -1.21 -1.42 4.33
CA PHE A 45 -1.24 -0.16 3.61
C PHE A 45 -0.34 0.92 4.22
N MET A 46 0.04 0.81 5.50
CA MET A 46 0.99 1.73 6.14
C MET A 46 2.32 1.80 5.39
N TYR A 47 2.91 0.67 5.01
CA TYR A 47 4.20 0.68 4.30
C TYR A 47 4.14 1.47 2.98
N VAL A 48 3.10 1.22 2.18
CA VAL A 48 2.89 1.91 0.90
C VAL A 48 2.64 3.39 1.15
N ARG A 49 1.79 3.73 2.12
CA ARG A 49 1.50 5.12 2.50
C ARG A 49 2.76 5.89 2.91
N TYR A 50 3.58 5.32 3.79
CA TYR A 50 4.80 5.99 4.26
C TYR A 50 5.85 6.11 3.16
N MET A 51 6.00 5.10 2.29
CA MET A 51 6.92 5.20 1.16
C MET A 51 6.45 6.19 0.10
N SER A 52 5.15 6.23 -0.22
CA SER A 52 4.59 7.23 -1.13
C SER A 52 4.77 8.64 -0.58
N ALA A 53 4.56 8.85 0.73
CA ALA A 53 4.82 10.14 1.37
C ALA A 53 6.31 10.50 1.35
N PHE A 54 7.20 9.54 1.59
CA PHE A 54 8.64 9.75 1.49
C PHE A 54 9.06 10.19 0.08
N ILE A 55 8.58 9.50 -0.96
CA ILE A 55 8.83 9.85 -2.37
C ILE A 55 8.24 11.24 -2.70
N PHE A 56 7.06 11.56 -2.18
CA PHE A 56 6.45 12.88 -2.32
C PHE A 56 7.36 13.98 -1.76
N PHE A 57 7.82 13.84 -0.51
CA PHE A 57 8.70 14.83 0.11
C PHE A 57 10.07 14.90 -0.57
N LEU A 58 10.60 13.77 -1.02
CA LEU A 58 11.86 13.73 -1.76
C LEU A 58 11.76 14.53 -3.05
N ASN A 59 10.72 14.30 -3.86
CA ASN A 59 10.48 15.06 -5.09
C ASN A 59 10.15 16.53 -4.80
N LEU A 60 9.38 16.82 -3.76
CA LEU A 60 9.08 18.20 -3.36
C LEU A 60 10.35 18.94 -2.92
N SER A 61 11.27 18.28 -2.21
CA SER A 61 12.54 18.88 -1.81
C SER A 61 13.40 19.20 -3.04
N TRP A 62 13.45 18.29 -4.01
CA TRP A 62 14.15 18.51 -5.27
C TRP A 62 13.53 19.64 -6.08
N PHE A 63 12.19 19.74 -6.12
CA PHE A 63 11.47 20.85 -6.72
C PHE A 63 11.88 22.19 -6.11
N VAL A 64 11.88 22.30 -4.78
CA VAL A 64 12.26 23.54 -4.08
C VAL A 64 13.70 23.93 -4.41
N LEU A 65 14.64 22.97 -4.45
CA LEU A 65 16.03 23.24 -4.80
C LEU A 65 16.20 23.79 -6.23
N ILE A 66 15.50 23.23 -7.22
CA ILE A 66 15.56 23.75 -8.60
C ILE A 66 14.87 25.12 -8.68
N LEU A 67 13.74 25.28 -7.99
CA LEU A 67 12.99 26.54 -7.96
C LEU A 67 13.82 27.68 -7.40
N SER A 68 14.65 27.44 -6.37
CA SER A 68 15.57 28.43 -5.83
C SER A 68 16.60 28.95 -6.85
N VAL A 69 16.92 28.15 -7.87
CA VAL A 69 17.85 28.52 -8.94
C VAL A 69 17.12 29.10 -10.18
N GLY A 70 15.79 29.04 -10.21
CA GLY A 70 14.97 29.58 -11.30
C GLY A 70 15.01 28.76 -12.60
N SER A 71 15.47 27.51 -12.55
CA SER A 71 15.52 26.66 -13.74
C SER A 71 14.15 26.05 -14.09
N TRP A 72 13.88 25.96 -15.39
CA TRP A 72 12.67 25.34 -15.94
C TRP A 72 12.60 23.82 -15.69
N GLY A 73 13.71 23.19 -15.31
CA GLY A 73 13.75 21.77 -14.93
C GLY A 73 12.90 21.41 -13.71
N SER A 74 12.39 22.40 -12.97
CA SER A 74 11.53 22.23 -11.78
C SER A 74 10.19 21.55 -12.09
N VAL A 75 9.72 21.59 -13.33
CA VAL A 75 8.47 20.92 -13.74
C VAL A 75 8.52 19.41 -13.50
N VAL A 76 9.68 18.78 -13.65
CA VAL A 76 9.83 17.33 -13.50
C VAL A 76 9.61 16.86 -12.05
N PRO A 77 10.35 17.33 -11.04
CA PRO A 77 10.11 16.93 -9.66
C PRO A 77 8.71 17.34 -9.18
N LEU A 78 8.13 18.43 -9.70
CA LEU A 78 6.74 18.79 -9.39
C LEU A 78 5.76 17.74 -9.92
N PHE A 79 5.92 17.30 -11.17
CA PHE A 79 5.10 16.25 -11.76
C PHE A 79 5.23 14.94 -10.97
N ASN A 80 6.44 14.53 -10.61
CA ASN A 80 6.67 13.32 -9.80
C ASN A 80 6.09 13.45 -8.38
N ALA A 81 6.16 14.64 -7.77
CA ALA A 81 5.48 14.89 -6.49
C ALA A 81 3.96 14.75 -6.62
N LEU A 82 3.35 15.33 -7.66
CA LEU A 82 1.90 15.22 -7.89
C LEU A 82 1.46 13.77 -8.10
N THR A 83 2.21 12.98 -8.89
CA THR A 83 1.89 11.56 -9.10
C THR A 83 1.98 10.75 -7.80
N ALA A 84 3.02 10.98 -6.98
CA ALA A 84 3.15 10.37 -5.66
C ALA A 84 2.01 10.79 -4.70
N GLY A 85 1.57 12.05 -4.78
CA GLY A 85 0.42 12.56 -4.02
C GLY A 85 -0.91 11.89 -4.42
N ILE A 86 -1.16 11.73 -5.72
CA ILE A 86 -2.36 11.02 -6.21
C ILE A 86 -2.33 9.56 -5.75
N ALA A 87 -1.19 8.88 -5.86
CA ALA A 87 -1.03 7.51 -5.39
C ALA A 87 -1.27 7.38 -3.87
N LEU A 88 -0.86 8.39 -3.08
CA LEU A 88 -1.12 8.46 -1.66
C LEU A 88 -2.63 8.57 -1.36
N VAL A 89 -3.35 9.44 -2.07
CA VAL A 89 -4.81 9.59 -1.94
C VAL A 89 -5.52 8.30 -2.33
N GLU A 90 -5.11 7.66 -3.43
CA GLU A 90 -5.67 6.38 -3.86
C GLU A 90 -5.43 5.26 -2.83
N CYS A 91 -4.26 5.23 -2.18
CA CYS A 91 -4.00 4.34 -1.05
C CYS A 91 -4.95 4.62 0.13
N MET A 92 -5.21 5.89 0.47
CA MET A 92 -6.12 6.24 1.57
C MET A 92 -7.56 5.87 1.26
N VAL A 93 -8.02 6.10 0.03
CA VAL A 93 -9.38 5.75 -0.41
C VAL A 93 -9.54 4.23 -0.54
N GLY A 94 -8.52 3.52 -1.04
CA GLY A 94 -8.51 2.06 -1.14
C GLY A 94 -8.68 1.37 0.21
N VAL A 95 -8.04 1.90 1.26
CA VAL A 95 -8.23 1.43 2.65
C VAL A 95 -9.66 1.67 3.14
N ALA A 96 -10.30 2.77 2.73
CA ALA A 96 -11.60 3.18 3.24
C ALA A 96 -12.79 2.49 2.55
N ARG A 97 -12.64 2.01 1.31
CA ARG A 97 -13.75 1.50 0.49
C ARG A 97 -13.66 0.04 0.08
N ASP A 98 -12.74 -0.75 0.66
CA ASP A 98 -12.55 -2.18 0.35
C ASP A 98 -12.33 -2.49 -1.15
N TYR A 99 -11.78 -1.54 -1.90
CA TYR A 99 -11.36 -1.79 -3.27
C TYR A 99 -10.02 -2.54 -3.27
N GLU A 100 -10.03 -3.73 -3.87
CA GLU A 100 -8.91 -4.68 -3.88
C GLU A 100 -7.79 -4.30 -4.88
N GLU A 101 -7.99 -3.27 -5.72
CA GLU A 101 -7.07 -2.90 -6.79
C GLU A 101 -6.81 -1.39 -6.89
N LEU A 102 -5.55 -0.98 -6.69
CA LEU A 102 -5.08 0.36 -7.04
C LEU A 102 -4.76 0.41 -8.54
N LYS A 103 -5.77 0.74 -9.35
CA LYS A 103 -5.67 0.71 -10.82
C LYS A 103 -4.81 1.84 -11.39
N TYR A 104 -4.72 3.00 -10.73
CA TYR A 104 -4.04 4.17 -11.29
C TYR A 104 -2.62 4.33 -10.73
N ALA A 105 -2.40 4.08 -9.44
CA ALA A 105 -1.08 4.20 -8.80
C ALA A 105 0.03 3.41 -9.52
N GLY A 106 -0.26 2.19 -9.98
CA GLY A 106 0.72 1.37 -10.71
C GLY A 106 1.20 2.00 -12.02
N LYS A 107 0.28 2.58 -12.80
CA LYS A 107 0.60 3.25 -14.07
C LYS A 107 1.31 4.58 -13.81
N LEU A 108 0.87 5.34 -12.81
CA LEU A 108 1.47 6.62 -12.44
C LEU A 108 2.93 6.46 -11.99
N TYR A 109 3.23 5.44 -11.16
CA TYR A 109 4.61 5.16 -10.78
C TYR A 109 5.48 4.70 -11.95
N LEU A 110 4.94 3.93 -12.91
CA LEU A 110 5.68 3.56 -14.12
C LEU A 110 6.04 4.80 -14.96
N VAL A 111 5.12 5.75 -15.10
CA VAL A 111 5.38 7.02 -15.79
C VAL A 111 6.41 7.85 -15.03
N SER A 112 6.30 7.95 -13.70
CA SER A 112 7.28 8.65 -12.84
C SER A 112 8.69 8.08 -13.00
N ILE A 113 8.82 6.75 -13.03
CA ILE A 113 10.10 6.06 -13.25
C ILE A 113 10.66 6.40 -14.63
N ALA A 114 9.83 6.35 -15.68
CA ALA A 114 10.26 6.66 -17.04
C ALA A 114 10.74 8.11 -17.16
N VAL A 115 10.01 9.06 -16.57
CA VAL A 115 10.40 10.47 -16.53
C VAL A 115 11.72 10.66 -15.77
N THR A 116 11.87 10.03 -14.61
CA THR A 116 13.09 10.13 -13.79
C THR A 116 14.30 9.49 -14.49
N ALA A 117 14.08 8.39 -15.21
CA ALA A 117 15.12 7.74 -16.01
C ALA A 117 15.56 8.62 -17.19
N LEU A 118 14.62 9.29 -17.87
CA LEU A 118 14.94 10.26 -18.91
C LEU A 118 15.77 11.42 -18.35
N VAL A 119 15.40 11.97 -17.18
CA VAL A 119 16.20 13.01 -16.53
C VAL A 119 17.60 12.54 -16.19
N ALA A 120 17.77 11.29 -15.73
CA ALA A 120 19.08 10.73 -15.45
C ALA A 120 19.96 10.71 -16.72
N VAL A 121 19.42 10.25 -17.85
CA VAL A 121 20.13 10.22 -19.15
C VAL A 121 20.43 11.64 -19.63
N PHE A 122 19.46 12.54 -19.59
CA PHE A 122 19.66 13.94 -19.99
C PHE A 122 20.72 14.64 -19.13
N THR A 123 20.75 14.39 -17.82
CA THR A 123 21.75 14.94 -16.92
C THR A 123 23.17 14.50 -17.28
N LEU A 124 23.33 13.25 -17.75
CA LEU A 124 24.62 12.72 -18.19
C LEU A 124 25.06 13.24 -19.56
N VAL A 125 24.12 13.44 -20.49
CA VAL A 125 24.42 13.84 -21.88
C VAL A 125 24.46 15.35 -22.08
N ALA A 126 23.44 16.07 -21.62
CA ALA A 126 23.29 17.52 -21.79
C ALA A 126 23.91 18.34 -20.64
N GLY A 127 24.36 17.65 -19.58
CA GLY A 127 24.97 18.27 -18.41
C GLY A 127 24.00 18.57 -17.27
N ARG A 128 24.55 19.07 -16.17
CA ARG A 128 23.84 19.23 -14.89
C ARG A 128 22.97 20.49 -14.80
N GLU A 129 23.25 21.52 -15.59
CA GLU A 129 22.74 22.88 -15.38
C GLU A 129 21.20 22.96 -15.43
N MET A 130 20.56 22.04 -16.17
CA MET A 130 19.10 22.03 -16.32
C MET A 130 18.36 21.46 -15.11
N PHE A 131 18.82 20.33 -14.55
CA PHE A 131 18.08 19.57 -13.52
C PHE A 131 18.79 19.53 -12.15
N PHE A 132 20.11 19.70 -12.15
CA PHE A 132 20.97 19.64 -10.97
C PHE A 132 22.03 20.76 -10.96
N PRO A 133 21.66 22.04 -11.14
CA PRO A 133 22.63 23.15 -11.15
C PRO A 133 23.39 23.29 -9.81
N PHE A 134 22.84 22.73 -8.73
CA PHE A 134 23.43 22.74 -7.38
C PHE A 134 24.48 21.64 -7.14
N LEU A 135 24.61 20.64 -8.00
CA LEU A 135 25.56 19.53 -7.82
C LEU A 135 26.86 19.79 -8.57
N THR A 136 28.01 19.48 -7.97
CA THR A 136 29.34 19.69 -8.60
C THR A 136 29.59 18.81 -9.82
N LEU A 137 29.14 17.55 -9.79
CA LEU A 137 29.33 16.57 -10.86
C LEU A 137 27.98 16.01 -11.34
N PRO A 138 27.80 15.80 -12.66
CA PRO A 138 26.57 15.23 -13.22
C PRO A 138 26.30 13.80 -12.74
N VAL A 139 27.36 13.06 -12.37
CA VAL A 139 27.27 11.69 -11.82
C VAL A 139 26.46 11.65 -10.53
N TYR A 140 26.57 12.66 -9.65
CA TYR A 140 25.78 12.70 -8.42
C TYR A 140 24.29 12.89 -8.70
N GLY A 141 23.93 13.65 -9.74
CA GLY A 141 22.55 13.80 -10.18
C GLY A 141 21.97 12.49 -10.71
N ALA A 142 22.75 11.76 -11.50
CA ALA A 142 22.36 10.43 -11.98
C ALA A 142 22.19 9.42 -10.82
N ILE A 143 23.07 9.43 -9.82
CA ILE A 143 22.94 8.59 -8.62
C ILE A 143 21.67 8.93 -7.85
N PHE A 144 21.37 10.22 -7.67
CA PHE A 144 20.13 10.66 -7.02
C PHE A 144 18.90 10.13 -7.77
N CYS A 145 18.86 10.27 -9.11
CA CYS A 145 17.78 9.72 -9.92
C CYS A 145 17.66 8.20 -9.78
N LEU A 146 18.78 7.47 -9.70
CA LEU A 146 18.76 6.01 -9.47
C LEU A 146 18.16 5.64 -8.11
N ILE A 147 18.45 6.41 -7.06
CA ILE A 147 17.85 6.22 -5.74
C ILE A 147 16.34 6.46 -5.79
N CYS A 148 15.88 7.52 -6.47
CA CYS A 148 14.46 7.79 -6.68
C CYS A 148 13.76 6.64 -7.42
N ILE A 149 14.35 6.18 -8.53
CA ILE A 149 13.83 5.04 -9.30
C ILE A 149 13.77 3.77 -8.44
N ALA A 150 14.80 3.50 -7.64
CA ALA A 150 14.82 2.35 -6.75
C ALA A 150 13.70 2.42 -5.69
N ALA A 151 13.44 3.61 -5.12
CA ALA A 151 12.35 3.82 -4.17
C ALA A 151 10.98 3.59 -4.82
N GLU A 152 10.75 4.15 -6.02
CA GLU A 152 9.51 3.95 -6.79
C GLU A 152 9.30 2.49 -7.18
N LEU A 153 10.37 1.78 -7.60
CA LEU A 153 10.33 0.36 -7.91
C LEU A 153 10.03 -0.49 -6.67
N LEU A 154 10.54 -0.14 -5.49
CA LEU A 154 10.20 -0.82 -4.24
C LEU A 154 8.71 -0.69 -3.93
N VAL A 155 8.13 0.50 -4.11
CA VAL A 155 6.68 0.71 -3.95
C VAL A 155 5.89 -0.11 -4.97
N LEU A 156 6.27 -0.10 -6.24
CA LEU A 156 5.62 -0.91 -7.28
C LEU A 156 5.71 -2.41 -7.00
N ARG A 157 6.89 -2.91 -6.60
CA ARG A 157 7.07 -4.33 -6.25
C ARG A 157 6.17 -4.73 -5.08
N ARG A 158 6.06 -3.87 -4.08
CA ARG A 158 5.16 -4.10 -2.93
C ARG A 158 3.71 -4.07 -3.36
N LEU A 159 3.32 -3.12 -4.21
CA LEU A 159 1.96 -3.02 -4.76
C LEU A 159 1.60 -4.26 -5.59
N LYS A 160 2.51 -4.75 -6.44
CA LYS A 160 2.31 -5.97 -7.22
C LYS A 160 2.20 -7.22 -6.33
N LYS A 161 3.05 -7.34 -5.31
CA LYS A 161 2.98 -8.43 -4.33
C LYS A 161 1.68 -8.39 -3.51
N MET A 162 1.10 -7.20 -3.34
CA MET A 162 -0.22 -7.05 -2.76
C MET A 162 -1.34 -7.54 -3.70
N HIS A 163 -1.28 -7.17 -4.97
CA HIS A 163 -2.26 -7.58 -5.96
C HIS A 163 -2.28 -9.09 -6.20
N ASP A 164 -1.12 -9.76 -6.16
CA ASP A 164 -0.98 -11.18 -6.50
C ASP A 164 -1.41 -12.17 -5.38
N HIS A 165 -2.01 -11.68 -4.30
CA HIS A 165 -2.49 -12.47 -3.14
C HIS A 165 -1.44 -13.44 -2.51
N THR A 166 -0.17 -13.34 -2.90
CA THR A 166 0.90 -14.32 -2.57
C THR A 166 1.64 -13.97 -1.28
N ASP A 167 1.08 -13.12 -0.42
CA ASP A 167 1.71 -12.82 0.84
C ASP A 167 1.46 -14.00 1.81
N LYS A 168 2.53 -14.55 2.41
CA LYS A 168 2.43 -15.55 3.50
C LYS A 168 1.53 -15.08 4.65
N ARG A 169 1.31 -13.77 4.78
CA ARG A 169 0.36 -13.13 5.69
C ARG A 169 -1.11 -13.32 5.27
N TYR A 170 -1.40 -13.37 3.97
CA TYR A 170 -2.71 -13.70 3.40
C TYR A 170 -3.14 -15.14 3.70
N ALA A 171 -2.20 -16.09 3.70
CA ALA A 171 -2.48 -17.45 4.17
C ALA A 171 -2.85 -17.51 5.67
N ARG A 172 -2.34 -16.58 6.50
CA ARG A 172 -2.76 -16.45 7.90
C ARG A 172 -4.14 -15.74 8.00
N TYR A 173 -4.43 -14.77 7.14
CA TYR A 173 -5.74 -14.11 7.05
C TYR A 173 -6.85 -15.07 6.58
N ALA A 174 -6.63 -15.81 5.50
CA ALA A 174 -7.58 -16.77 4.95
C ALA A 174 -7.87 -17.91 5.94
N LYS A 175 -6.87 -18.33 6.73
CA LYS A 175 -7.08 -19.32 7.80
C LYS A 175 -7.95 -18.75 8.92
N VAL A 176 -7.64 -17.56 9.45
CA VAL A 176 -8.43 -16.94 10.52
C VAL A 176 -9.87 -16.61 10.06
N SER A 177 -10.05 -16.14 8.81
CA SER A 177 -11.39 -15.85 8.27
C SER A 177 -12.19 -17.11 7.94
N ALA A 178 -11.55 -18.18 7.44
CA ALA A 178 -12.22 -19.46 7.18
C ALA A 178 -12.57 -20.20 8.48
N GLU A 179 -11.77 -20.00 9.53
CA GLU A 179 -12.04 -20.53 10.87
C GLU A 179 -13.21 -19.76 11.52
N ALA A 180 -13.29 -18.44 11.35
CA ALA A 180 -14.43 -17.63 11.79
C ALA A 180 -15.75 -17.96 11.05
N SER A 181 -15.71 -18.28 9.74
CA SER A 181 -16.91 -18.65 8.96
C SER A 181 -17.36 -20.09 9.16
N ASN A 182 -16.51 -20.98 9.66
CA ASN A 182 -16.90 -22.36 10.01
C ASN A 182 -17.53 -22.46 11.41
N ILE A 183 -17.48 -21.38 12.19
CA ILE A 183 -18.13 -21.29 13.51
C ILE A 183 -19.49 -20.56 13.43
N SER A 184 -19.82 -19.94 12.28
CA SER A 184 -21.13 -19.34 12.02
C SER A 184 -22.15 -20.39 11.58
#